data_AF-A0A2E0W143-F1
#
_entry.id   AF-A0A2E0W143-F1
#
_cell.length_a   1.000
_cell.length_b   1.000
_cell.length_c   1.000
_cell.angle_alpha   90.00
_cell.angle_beta   90.00
_cell.angle_gamma   90.00
#
_symmetry.space_group_name_H-M   'P 1'
#
loop_
_entity.id
_entity.type
_entity.pdbx_description
1 polymer ?
#
loop_
_entity_poly.entity_id
_entity_poly.type
_entity_poly.pdbx_seq_one_letter_code
_entity_poly.pdbx_strand_id
1 'polypeptide(L)' 'MKQHKTINCKEVMSHICDNLGEDLDSPRCVAIKSHLDECESCQTYFKSVDNTIQFYKKYNVKLSDEAHTRLIDYLGLNDE' A
#
# COMPACT_ATOMS: atom_id res chain seq x y z
N MET A 1 -33.48 24.36 2.83
CA MET A 1 -32.42 24.26 1.80
C MET A 1 -31.30 23.42 2.39
N LYS A 2 -31.09 22.19 1.92
CA LYS A 2 -29.99 21.33 2.41
C LYS A 2 -28.75 21.62 1.56
N GLN A 3 -27.71 22.20 2.16
CA GLN A 3 -26.41 22.37 1.52
C GLN A 3 -25.81 20.98 1.25
N HIS A 4 -25.61 20.64 -0.03
CA HIS A 4 -24.78 19.51 -0.41
C HIS A 4 -23.32 19.92 -0.25
N LYS A 5 -22.68 19.42 0.82
CA LYS A 5 -21.23 19.53 0.98
C LYS A 5 -20.58 18.67 -0.11
N THR A 6 -19.83 19.29 -1.02
CA THR A 6 -19.03 18.57 -2.03
C THR A 6 -17.89 17.87 -1.31
N ILE A 7 -18.06 16.57 -1.06
CA ILE A 7 -17.03 15.72 -0.48
C ILE A 7 -15.96 15.49 -1.55
N ASN A 8 -14.71 15.79 -1.24
CA ASN A 8 -13.60 15.58 -2.18
C ASN A 8 -12.89 14.23 -1.94
N CYS A 9 -12.15 13.74 -2.94
CA CYS A 9 -11.47 12.44 -2.89
C CYS A 9 -10.51 12.30 -1.70
N LYS A 10 -9.92 13.41 -1.21
CA LYS A 10 -9.02 13.40 -0.04
C LYS A 10 -9.79 13.15 1.25
N GLU A 11 -10.99 13.72 1.40
CA GLU A 11 -11.87 13.46 2.55
C GLU A 11 -12.38 12.01 2.56
N VAL A 12 -12.71 11.46 1.39
CA VAL A 12 -13.08 10.04 1.26
C VAL A 12 -11.89 9.15 1.64
N MET A 13 -10.70 9.43 1.13
CA MET A 13 -9.51 8.63 1.43
C MET A 13 -9.14 8.68 2.92
N SER A 14 -9.22 9.86 3.55
CA SER A 14 -8.99 9.98 5.00
C SER A 14 -9.98 9.13 5.77
N HIS A 15 -11.28 9.22 5.46
CA HIS A 15 -12.30 8.44 6.14
C HIS A 15 -12.08 6.93 5.99
N ILE A 16 -11.68 6.48 4.79
CA ILE A 16 -11.32 5.08 4.54
C ILE A 16 -10.11 4.68 5.38
N CYS A 17 -9.04 5.47 5.41
CA CYS A 17 -7.86 5.19 6.23
C CYS A 17 -8.18 5.16 7.73
N ASP A 18 -9.02 6.07 8.20
CA ASP A 18 -9.41 6.20 9.62
C ASP A 18 -10.30 5.03 10.08
N ASN A 19 -11.01 4.36 9.16
CA ASN A 19 -11.96 3.28 9.48
C ASN A 19 -11.51 1.89 9.03
N LEU A 20 -10.62 1.80 8.04
CA LEU A 20 -10.00 0.56 7.58
C LEU A 20 -8.58 0.36 8.15
N GLY A 21 -8.01 1.36 8.81
CA GLY A 21 -6.77 1.21 9.57
C GLY A 21 -6.99 0.28 10.76
N GLU A 22 -6.08 -0.68 10.97
CA GLU A 22 -6.12 -1.53 12.16
C GLU A 22 -5.75 -0.72 13.41
N ASP A 23 -6.53 -0.85 14.49
CA ASP A 23 -6.16 -0.34 15.81
C ASP A 23 -4.94 -1.11 16.34
N LEU A 24 -3.77 -0.48 16.23
CA LEU A 24 -2.48 -1.06 16.61
C LEU A 24 -2.30 -1.23 18.12
N ASP A 25 -3.17 -0.62 18.92
CA ASP A 25 -3.22 -0.73 20.38
C ASP A 25 -4.32 -1.68 20.84
N SER A 26 -5.07 -2.28 19.91
CA SER A 26 -6.04 -3.32 20.23
C SER A 26 -5.36 -4.47 20.99
N PRO A 27 -6.08 -5.15 21.91
CA PRO A 27 -5.52 -6.26 22.68
C PRO A 27 -4.87 -7.35 21.81
N ARG A 28 -5.42 -7.55 20.61
CA ARG A 28 -4.91 -8.51 19.63
C ARG A 28 -3.55 -8.08 19.06
N CYS A 29 -3.41 -6.82 18.66
CA CYS A 29 -2.14 -6.28 18.17
C CYS A 29 -1.06 -6.31 19.25
N VAL A 30 -1.41 -5.99 20.50
CA VAL A 30 -0.49 -6.10 21.64
C VAL A 30 -0.03 -7.55 21.85
N ALA A 31 -0.94 -8.52 21.87
CA ALA A 31 -0.60 -9.94 22.03
C ALA A 31 0.31 -10.46 20.90
N ILE A 32 0.06 -10.03 19.65
CA ILE A 32 0.91 -10.37 18.51
C ILE A 32 2.31 -9.76 18.66
N LYS A 33 2.41 -8.49 19.08
CA LYS A 33 3.71 -7.84 19.34
C LYS A 33 4.51 -8.60 20.41
N SER A 34 3.88 -8.92 21.55
CA SER A 34 4.54 -9.68 22.62
C SER A 34 5.02 -11.05 22.14
N HIS A 35 4.20 -11.78 21.37
CA HIS A 35 4.63 -13.06 20.80
C HIS A 35 5.81 -12.90 19.83
N LEU A 36 5.76 -11.86 18.99
CA LEU A 36 6.84 -11.57 18.05
C LEU A 36 8.16 -11.26 18.79
N ASP A 37 8.11 -10.57 19.93
CA ASP A 37 9.32 -10.23 20.70
C ASP A 37 9.97 -11.46 21.35
N GLU A 38 9.20 -12.52 21.63
CA GLU A 38 9.67 -13.72 22.34
C GLU A 38 9.94 -14.93 21.42
N CYS A 39 9.43 -14.92 20.18
CA CYS A 39 9.49 -16.08 19.28
C CYS A 39 10.40 -15.86 18.07
N GLU A 40 11.58 -16.48 18.07
CA GLU A 40 12.60 -16.35 17.01
C GLU A 40 12.09 -16.74 15.61
N SER A 41 11.29 -17.80 15.50
CA SER A 41 10.74 -18.25 14.21
C SER A 41 9.80 -17.20 13.61
N CYS A 42 8.94 -16.60 14.44
CA CYS A 42 8.05 -15.51 14.02
C CYS A 42 8.82 -14.24 13.68
N GLN A 43 9.88 -13.89 14.42
CA GLN A 43 10.76 -12.76 14.06
C GLN A 43 11.41 -12.96 12.71
N THR A 44 11.89 -14.18 12.44
CA THR A 44 12.53 -14.53 11.18
C THR A 44 11.55 -14.42 10.02
N TYR A 45 10.33 -14.96 10.20
CA TYR A 45 9.27 -14.83 9.20
C TYR A 45 8.86 -13.38 8.97
N PHE A 46 8.65 -12.60 10.03
CA PHE A 46 8.32 -11.18 9.94
C PHE A 46 9.40 -10.40 9.17
N LYS A 47 10.68 -10.61 9.48
CA LYS A 47 11.81 -10.02 8.76
C LYS A 47 11.82 -10.42 7.28
N SER A 48 11.49 -11.68 6.95
CA SER A 48 11.37 -12.11 5.56
C SER A 48 10.32 -11.29 4.82
N VAL A 49 9.13 -11.13 5.41
CA VAL A 49 8.03 -10.36 4.80
C VAL A 49 8.39 -8.88 4.68
N ASP A 50 8.94 -8.26 5.73
CA ASP A 50 9.37 -6.87 5.70
C ASP A 50 10.43 -6.65 4.61
N ASN A 51 11.45 -7.51 4.54
CA ASN A 51 12.47 -7.45 3.49
C ASN A 51 11.86 -7.54 2.09
N THR A 52 10.89 -8.45 1.86
CA THR A 52 10.18 -8.52 0.57
C THR A 52 9.50 -7.19 0.24
N ILE A 53 8.78 -6.59 1.18
CA ILE A 53 8.12 -5.29 0.98
C ILE A 53 9.15 -4.21 0.65
N GLN A 54 10.26 -4.15 1.40
CA GLN A 54 11.32 -3.18 1.16
C GLN A 54 11.97 -3.37 -0.21
N PHE A 55 12.18 -4.61 -0.65
CA PHE A 55 12.71 -4.88 -1.98
C PHE A 55 11.76 -4.39 -3.07
N TYR A 56 10.46 -4.65 -2.98
CA TYR A 56 9.50 -4.14 -3.97
C TYR A 56 9.38 -2.61 -3.94
N LYS A 57 9.43 -1.97 -2.76
CA LYS A 57 9.45 -0.51 -2.67
C LYS A 57 10.70 0.11 -3.30
N LYS A 58 11.85 -0.54 -3.14
CA LYS A 58 13.14 -0.12 -3.73
C LYS A 58 13.30 -0.55 -5.18
N TYR A 59 12.50 -1.50 -5.65
CA TYR A 59 12.48 -1.98 -7.02
C TYR A 59 11.91 -0.89 -7.93
N ASN A 60 12.76 0.10 -8.21
CA ASN A 60 12.47 1.21 -9.10
C ASN A 60 12.90 0.85 -10.52
N VAL A 61 12.33 -0.24 -11.06
CA VAL A 61 12.50 -0.54 -12.48
C VAL A 61 11.69 0.48 -13.24
N LYS A 62 12.38 1.52 -13.69
CA LYS A 62 11.88 2.37 -14.76
C LYS A 62 11.84 1.51 -16.01
N LEU A 63 10.63 1.28 -16.51
CA LEU A 63 10.46 0.78 -17.86
C LEU A 63 11.12 1.77 -18.82
N SER A 64 11.78 1.27 -19.86
CA SER A 64 12.33 2.16 -20.87
C SER A 64 11.18 2.92 -21.55
N ASP A 65 11.46 4.15 -21.97
CA ASP A 65 10.50 4.93 -22.76
C ASP A 65 10.08 4.15 -24.00
N GLU A 66 10.99 3.37 -24.60
CA GLU A 66 10.69 2.50 -25.73
C GLU A 66 9.66 1.41 -25.41
N ALA A 67 9.70 0.81 -24.20
CA ALA A 67 8.69 -0.17 -23.78
C ALA A 67 7.33 0.50 -23.58
N HIS A 68 7.31 1.74 -23.08
CA HIS A 68 6.10 2.53 -22.97
C HIS A 68 5.53 2.88 -24.36
N THR A 69 6.33 3.44 -25.26
CA THR A 69 5.93 3.77 -26.64
C THR A 69 5.36 2.55 -27.36
N ARG A 70 6.06 1.40 -27.32
CA ARG A 70 5.57 0.15 -27.93
C ARG A 70 4.21 -0.28 -27.39
N LEU A 71 3.95 -0.07 -26.11
CA LEU A 71 2.66 -0.41 -25.50
C LEU A 71 1.56 0.55 -25.95
N ILE A 72 1.81 1.87 -25.96
CA ILE A 72 0.85 2.88 -26.42
C ILE A 72 0.51 2.65 -27.90
N ASP A 73 1.52 2.38 -28.75
CA ASP A 73 1.34 2.02 -30.16
C ASP A 73 0.44 0.79 -30.31
N TYR A 74 0.74 -0.29 -29.58
CA TYR A 74 -0.01 -1.54 -29.64
C TYR A 74 -1.47 -1.38 -29.22
N LEU A 75 -1.72 -0.51 -28.24
CA LEU A 75 -3.07 -0.21 -27.75
C LEU A 75 -3.82 0.81 -28.61
N GLY A 76 -3.16 1.42 -29.61
CA GLY A 76 -3.76 2.47 -30.44
C GLY A 76 -4.11 3.73 -29.65
N LEU A 77 -3.36 4.02 -28.58
CA LEU A 77 -3.56 5.16 -27.68
C LEU A 77 -2.61 6.32 -27.99
N ASN A 78 -1.97 6.31 -29.15
CA ASN A 78 -1.19 7.46 -29.59
C ASN A 78 -2.16 8.61 -29.83
N ASP A 79 -1.98 9.71 -29.10
CA ASP A 79 -2.68 10.96 -29.37
C ASP A 79 -2.40 11.37 -30.83
N GLU A 80 -3.44 11.62 -31.63
CA GLU A 80 -3.31 12.22 -32.96
C GLU A 80 -2.65 13.61 -32.91
#